data_AF-A0A957GPK1-F1
#
_entry.id   AF-A0A957GPK1-F1
#
_cell.length_a   1.000
_cell.length_b   1.000
_cell.length_c   1.000
_cell.angle_alpha   90.00
_cell.angle_beta   90.00
_cell.angle_gamma   90.00
#
_symmetry.space_group_name_H-M   'P 1'
#
loop_
_entity.id
_entity.type
_entity.pdbx_description
1 polymer ?
#
loop_
_entity_poly.entity_id
_entity_poly.type
_entity_poly.pdbx_seq_one_letter_code
_entity_poly.pdbx_strand_id
1 'polypeptide(L)'
;MNKYLQANQKRWDQLTVEHETSTFYDLAGFRTGKDRLRSIELSELGNVEGKSLLHLQCHFGIDTLAWARRGATVSGVDFSQKAITLAQS
;
A
#
# COMPACT_ATOMS: atom_id res chain seq x y z
N MET A 1 24.15 3.66 -2.02
CA MET A 1 23.11 3.04 -2.88
C MET A 1 23.65 2.95 -4.31
N ASN A 2 23.57 1.81 -5.01
CA ASN A 2 24.09 1.72 -6.38
C ASN A 2 23.19 2.48 -7.38
N LYS A 3 23.68 2.74 -8.60
CA LYS A 3 22.97 3.51 -9.64
C LYS A 3 21.59 2.92 -10.02
N TYR A 4 21.46 1.59 -10.01
CA TYR A 4 20.21 0.91 -10.34
C TYR A 4 19.16 1.09 -9.24
N LEU A 5 19.57 0.96 -7.98
CA LEU A 5 18.70 1.19 -6.83
C LEU A 5 18.23 2.64 -6.74
N GLN A 6 19.12 3.61 -7.03
CA GLN A 6 18.74 5.02 -7.09
C GLN A 6 17.77 5.32 -8.23
N ALA A 7 18.01 4.77 -9.43
CA ALA A 7 17.10 4.92 -10.56
C ALA A 7 15.73 4.32 -10.26
N ASN A 8 15.69 3.14 -9.63
CA ASN A 8 14.45 2.48 -9.22
C ASN A 8 13.69 3.31 -8.18
N GLN A 9 14.35 3.79 -7.12
CA GLN A 9 13.72 4.64 -6.11
C GLN A 9 13.13 5.91 -6.72
N LYS A 10 13.89 6.61 -7.58
CA LYS A 10 13.39 7.79 -8.31
C LYS A 10 12.16 7.48 -9.14
N ARG A 11 12.12 6.32 -9.80
CA ARG A 11 10.97 5.88 -10.57
C ARG A 11 9.74 5.65 -9.69
N TRP A 12 9.90 4.98 -8.55
CA TRP A 12 8.79 4.76 -7.61
C TRP A 12 8.29 6.05 -6.96
N ASP A 13 9.19 6.97 -6.61
CA ASP A 13 8.82 8.31 -6.13
C ASP A 13 8.01 9.09 -7.19
N GLN A 14 8.35 8.97 -8.47
CA GLN A 14 7.58 9.58 -9.54
C GLN A 14 6.21 8.91 -9.71
N LEU A 15 6.19 7.56 -9.75
CA LEU A 15 4.96 6.79 -9.88
C LEU A 15 3.97 7.06 -8.75
N THR A 16 4.43 7.34 -7.53
CA THR A 16 3.55 7.73 -6.41
C THR A 16 2.66 8.92 -6.78
N VAL A 17 3.22 9.97 -7.39
CA VAL A 17 2.47 11.17 -7.78
C VAL A 17 1.49 10.87 -8.92
N GLU A 18 1.92 10.08 -9.90
CA GLU A 18 1.07 9.66 -11.02
C GLU A 18 -0.10 8.78 -10.54
N HIS A 19 0.17 7.89 -9.59
CA HIS A 19 -0.80 6.95 -9.03
C HIS A 19 -1.76 7.59 -8.02
N GLU A 20 -1.32 8.60 -7.27
CA GLU A 20 -2.16 9.36 -6.33
C GLU A 20 -3.37 9.98 -7.05
N THR A 21 -3.15 10.51 -8.25
CA THR A 21 -4.19 11.19 -9.05
C THR A 21 -4.90 10.25 -10.03
N SER A 22 -4.54 8.97 -10.04
CA SER A 22 -5.04 7.98 -10.99
C SER A 22 -6.39 7.39 -10.58
N THR A 23 -7.28 7.23 -11.56
CA THR A 23 -8.54 6.49 -11.40
C THR A 23 -8.32 5.01 -11.09
N PHE A 24 -7.14 4.46 -11.38
CA PHE A 24 -6.81 3.06 -11.10
C PHE A 24 -6.68 2.78 -9.59
N TYR A 25 -6.17 3.74 -8.83
CA TYR A 25 -6.05 3.59 -7.37
C TYR A 25 -7.26 4.12 -6.61
N ASP A 26 -8.01 5.05 -7.21
CA ASP A 26 -9.29 5.54 -6.68
C ASP A 26 -9.20 5.85 -5.17
N LEU A 27 -8.24 6.70 -4.80
CA LEU A 27 -8.00 7.06 -3.39
C LEU A 27 -9.25 7.66 -2.73
N ALA A 28 -10.05 8.41 -3.49
CA ALA A 28 -11.33 8.92 -3.03
C ALA A 28 -12.27 7.79 -2.63
N GLY A 29 -12.48 6.79 -3.49
CA GLY A 29 -13.27 5.60 -3.18
C GLY A 29 -12.68 4.81 -2.01
N PHE A 30 -11.37 4.63 -1.95
CA PHE A 30 -10.73 3.93 -0.83
C PHE A 30 -10.99 4.63 0.50
N ARG A 31 -10.88 5.96 0.54
CA ARG A 31 -11.15 6.79 1.73
C ARG A 31 -12.61 6.70 2.19
N THR A 32 -13.57 6.50 1.27
CA THR A 32 -14.99 6.30 1.61
C THR A 32 -15.35 4.85 1.95
N GLY A 33 -14.36 3.95 2.01
CA GLY A 33 -14.54 2.58 2.49
C GLY A 33 -14.57 1.52 1.38
N LYS A 34 -14.34 1.88 0.12
CA LYS A 34 -14.17 0.89 -0.95
C LYS A 34 -12.99 -0.02 -0.63
N ASP A 35 -13.22 -1.31 -0.80
CA ASP A 35 -12.19 -2.32 -0.62
C ASP A 35 -11.39 -2.54 -1.90
N ARG A 36 -10.12 -2.87 -1.73
CA ARG A 36 -9.16 -3.04 -2.83
C ARG A 36 -8.54 -4.43 -2.88
N LEU A 37 -8.70 -5.21 -1.80
CA LEU A 37 -8.30 -6.60 -1.78
C LEU A 37 -9.20 -7.43 -2.70
N ARG A 38 -8.57 -8.24 -3.55
CA ARG A 38 -9.20 -9.16 -4.48
C ARG A 38 -9.51 -10.47 -3.77
N SER A 39 -10.34 -11.30 -4.42
CA SER A 39 -10.75 -12.60 -3.89
C SER A 39 -9.58 -13.51 -3.53
N ILE A 40 -8.51 -13.52 -4.33
CA ILE A 40 -7.31 -14.32 -4.06
C ILE A 40 -6.60 -13.87 -2.78
N GLU A 41 -6.48 -12.56 -2.54
CA GLU A 41 -5.82 -12.06 -1.33
C GLU A 41 -6.61 -12.46 -0.07
N LEU A 42 -7.94 -12.39 -0.16
CA LEU A 42 -8.84 -12.79 0.92
C LEU A 42 -8.82 -14.30 1.17
N SER A 43 -8.77 -15.12 0.12
CA SER A 43 -8.78 -16.59 0.27
C SER A 43 -7.47 -17.12 0.84
N GLU A 44 -6.34 -16.57 0.42
CA GLU A 44 -5.02 -17.06 0.84
C GLU A 44 -4.69 -16.70 2.29
N LEU A 45 -5.06 -15.50 2.75
CA LEU A 45 -4.77 -15.06 4.12
C LEU A 45 -5.89 -15.38 5.13
N GLY A 46 -7.13 -15.54 4.65
CA GLY A 46 -8.28 -15.87 5.49
C GLY A 46 -8.56 -14.82 6.57
N ASN A 47 -8.99 -15.28 7.76
CA ASN A 47 -9.23 -14.38 8.89
C ASN A 47 -7.92 -13.87 9.50
N VAL A 48 -7.73 -12.55 9.48
CA VAL A 48 -6.55 -11.87 10.00
C VAL A 48 -6.79 -11.09 11.30
N GLU A 49 -7.99 -11.16 11.87
CA GLU A 49 -8.34 -10.44 13.10
C GLU A 49 -7.38 -10.79 14.24
N GLY A 50 -6.82 -9.74 14.87
CA GLY A 50 -5.85 -9.86 15.97
C GLY A 50 -4.46 -10.34 15.56
N LYS A 51 -4.19 -10.61 14.27
CA LYS A 51 -2.87 -11.03 13.79
C LYS A 51 -1.95 -9.84 13.51
N SER A 52 -0.64 -10.07 13.59
CA SER A 52 0.36 -9.11 13.13
C SER A 52 0.84 -9.45 11.72
N LEU A 53 0.92 -8.46 10.84
CA LEU A 53 1.34 -8.62 9.44
C LEU A 53 2.46 -7.64 9.08
N LEU A 54 3.39 -8.09 8.24
CA LEU A 54 4.41 -7.26 7.60
C LEU A 54 4.12 -7.21 6.10
N HIS A 55 3.79 -6.02 5.58
CA HIS A 55 3.52 -5.82 4.16
C HIS A 55 4.71 -5.13 3.49
N LEU A 56 5.52 -5.91 2.79
CA LEU A 56 6.70 -5.44 2.07
C LEU A 56 6.32 -4.80 0.74
N GLN A 57 7.04 -3.73 0.37
CA GLN A 57 6.80 -2.96 -0.86
C GLN A 57 5.36 -2.43 -0.91
N CYS A 58 4.90 -1.87 0.20
CA CYS A 58 3.50 -1.52 0.37
C CYS A 58 3.02 -0.36 -0.49
N HIS A 59 3.92 0.31 -1.23
CA HIS A 59 3.64 1.56 -1.93
C HIS A 59 3.01 2.56 -0.94
N PHE A 60 1.97 3.30 -1.34
CA PHE A 60 1.21 4.17 -0.43
C PHE A 60 0.13 3.45 0.39
N GLY A 61 0.28 2.15 0.60
CA GLY A 61 -0.35 1.45 1.73
C GLY A 61 -1.83 1.10 1.61
N ILE A 62 -2.45 1.18 0.43
CA ILE A 62 -3.88 0.83 0.27
C ILE A 62 -4.17 -0.57 0.82
N ASP A 63 -3.43 -1.60 0.39
CA ASP A 63 -3.70 -2.97 0.82
C ASP A 63 -3.29 -3.18 2.29
N THR A 64 -2.24 -2.50 2.77
CA THR A 64 -1.87 -2.45 4.20
C THR A 64 -3.05 -1.99 5.05
N LEU A 65 -3.65 -0.86 4.67
CA LEU A 65 -4.77 -0.25 5.38
C LEU A 65 -6.05 -1.10 5.21
N ALA A 66 -6.24 -1.76 4.08
CA ALA A 66 -7.35 -2.69 3.87
C ALA A 66 -7.27 -3.92 4.80
N TRP A 67 -6.06 -4.43 5.06
CA TRP A 67 -5.84 -5.47 6.08
C TRP A 67 -6.01 -4.94 7.50
N ALA A 68 -5.59 -3.70 7.78
CA ALA A 68 -5.81 -3.07 9.08
C ALA A 68 -7.31 -2.90 9.39
N ARG A 69 -8.13 -2.52 8.40
CA ARG A 69 -9.60 -2.46 8.51
C ARG A 69 -10.25 -3.80 8.88
N ARG A 70 -9.56 -4.92 8.63
CA ARG A 70 -10.00 -6.30 8.96
C ARG A 70 -9.48 -6.78 10.31
N GLY A 71 -8.96 -5.89 11.14
CA GLY A 71 -8.54 -6.20 12.50
C GLY A 71 -7.11 -6.73 12.62
N ALA A 72 -6.32 -6.72 11.53
CA ALA A 72 -4.89 -7.00 11.62
C ALA A 72 -4.12 -5.78 12.15
N THR A 73 -3.06 -6.02 12.92
CA THR A 73 -2.03 -5.01 13.20
C THR A 73 -0.97 -5.12 12.11
N VAL A 74 -0.90 -4.14 11.19
CA VAL A 74 -0.08 -4.24 9.99
C VAL A 74 1.02 -3.18 9.98
N SER A 75 2.26 -3.60 9.73
CA SER A 75 3.37 -2.70 9.40
C SER A 75 3.62 -2.73 7.90
N GLY A 76 3.38 -1.61 7.22
CA GLY A 76 3.75 -1.41 5.81
C GLY A 76 5.19 -0.91 5.69
N VAL A 77 5.95 -1.48 4.77
CA VAL A 77 7.34 -1.07 4.49
C VAL A 77 7.49 -0.78 3.01
N ASP A 78 7.98 0.42 2.70
CA ASP A 78 8.35 0.81 1.35
C ASP A 78 9.59 1.72 1.39
N PHE A 79 10.44 1.61 0.37
CA PHE A 79 11.64 2.41 0.19
C PHE A 79 11.41 3.76 -0.51
N SER A 80 10.21 3.98 -1.07
CA SER A 80 9.79 5.28 -1.62
C SER A 80 9.29 6.14 -0.48
N GLN A 81 10.06 7.18 -0.17
CA GLN A 81 9.69 8.12 0.88
C GLN A 81 8.36 8.81 0.55
N LYS A 82 8.13 9.13 -0.74
CA LYS A 82 6.87 9.74 -1.18
C LYS A 82 5.68 8.82 -0.96
N ALA A 83 5.84 7.52 -1.23
CA ALA A 83 4.78 6.56 -1.04
C ALA A 83 4.39 6.44 0.45
N ILE A 84 5.38 6.35 1.35
CA ILE A 84 5.14 6.31 2.79
C ILE A 84 4.52 7.62 3.30
N THR A 85 4.99 8.78 2.83
CA THR A 85 4.38 10.07 3.20
C THR A 85 2.91 10.14 2.78
N LEU A 86 2.57 9.68 1.58
CA LEU A 86 1.18 9.64 1.11
C LEU A 86 0.32 8.64 1.93
N ALA A 87 0.89 7.50 2.31
CA ALA A 87 0.20 6.51 3.16
C ALA A 87 -0.20 7.07 4.54
N GLN A 88 0.49 8.11 5.02
CA GLN A 88 0.29 8.73 6.32
C GLN A 88 -0.59 10.00 6.25
N SER A 89 -1.17 10.32 5.08
CA SER A 89 -1.92 11.57 4.81
C SER A 89 -3.45 11.45 4.77
#